data_AF-A0AA37RAQ9-F1
#
_entry.id   AF-A0AA37RAQ9-F1
#
_cell.length_a   1.000
_cell.length_b   1.000
_cell.length_c   1.000
_cell.angle_alpha   90.00
_cell.angle_beta   90.00
_cell.angle_gamma   90.00
#
_symmetry.space_group_name_H-M   'P 1'
#
loop_
_entity.id
_entity.type
_entity.pdbx_description
1 polymer ?
#
loop_
_entity_poly.entity_id
_entity_poly.type
_entity_poly.pdbx_seq_one_letter_code
_entity_poly.pdbx_strand_id
1 'polypeptide(L)'
;MSLINWNGLLPKHEAIKEMSVDELRKTADSTKEYACTLAHGISGIGNLLACTASNGETGLSDQAVTSVGWMLESMGTLISNLVDTQAAAEYHLQAKLPRA
;
A
#
# COMPACT_ATOMS: atom_id res chain seq x y z
N MET A 1 17.12 15.85 -5.55
CA MET A 1 17.00 14.45 -5.12
C MET A 1 15.69 13.91 -5.69
N SER A 2 15.72 12.82 -6.45
CA SER A 2 14.49 12.10 -6.80
C SER A 2 13.96 11.48 -5.51
N LEU A 3 12.78 11.86 -5.06
CA LEU A 3 12.08 11.14 -4.00
C LEU A 3 11.94 9.69 -4.45
N ILE A 4 12.30 8.74 -3.60
CA ILE A 4 12.01 7.33 -3.84
C ILE A 4 10.49 7.21 -3.87
N ASN A 5 9.92 7.06 -5.06
CA ASN A 5 8.51 6.80 -5.24
C ASN A 5 8.30 5.29 -5.11
N TRP A 6 7.76 4.86 -3.97
CA TRP A 6 7.45 3.45 -3.70
C TRP A 6 6.58 2.83 -4.79
N ASN A 7 5.73 3.64 -5.44
CA ASN A 7 4.90 3.19 -6.56
C ASN A 7 5.74 2.82 -7.80
N GLY A 8 6.93 3.39 -7.95
CA GLY A 8 7.86 3.03 -9.02
C GLY A 8 8.52 1.67 -8.84
N LEU A 9 8.36 1.03 -7.68
CA LEU A 9 8.86 -0.32 -7.40
C LEU A 9 7.83 -1.41 -7.72
N LEU A 10 6.55 -1.03 -7.93
CA LEU A 10 5.52 -1.97 -8.31
C LEU A 10 5.63 -2.33 -9.80
N PRO A 11 5.34 -3.58 -10.18
CA PRO A 11 5.35 -3.97 -11.57
C PRO A 11 4.30 -3.17 -12.35
N LYS A 12 4.71 -2.61 -13.49
CA LYS A 12 3.79 -1.94 -14.41
C LYS A 12 2.83 -2.96 -15.02
N HIS A 13 1.65 -2.49 -15.46
CA HIS A 13 0.62 -3.35 -16.05
C HIS A 13 1.13 -4.28 -17.16
N GLU A 14 1.97 -3.78 -18.07
CA GLU A 14 2.56 -4.59 -19.14
C GLU A 14 3.44 -5.73 -18.60
N ALA A 15 4.20 -5.48 -17.53
CA ALA A 15 5.03 -6.51 -16.91
C ALA A 15 4.16 -7.59 -16.23
N ILE A 16 3.05 -7.19 -15.59
CA ILE A 16 2.11 -8.14 -14.95
C ILE A 16 1.51 -9.10 -15.98
N LYS A 17 1.14 -8.61 -17.17
CA LYS A 17 0.56 -9.42 -18.24
C LYS A 17 1.48 -10.58 -18.68
N GLU A 18 2.79 -10.33 -18.69
CA GLU A 18 3.81 -11.28 -19.14
C GLU A 18 4.18 -12.32 -18.08
N MET A 19 3.87 -12.08 -16.79
CA MET A 19 4.20 -12.99 -15.68
C MET A 19 3.60 -14.40 -15.84
N SER A 20 4.34 -15.41 -15.39
CA SER A 20 3.87 -16.79 -15.27
C SER A 20 2.73 -16.92 -14.23
N VAL A 21 2.02 -18.06 -14.25
CA VAL A 21 0.93 -18.36 -13.29
C VAL A 21 1.41 -18.27 -11.84
N ASP A 22 2.62 -18.77 -11.56
CA ASP A 22 3.22 -18.73 -10.22
C ASP A 22 3.59 -17.31 -9.79
N GLU A 23 4.18 -16.53 -10.69
CA GLU A 23 4.51 -15.12 -10.44
C GLU A 23 3.25 -14.26 -10.23
N LEU A 24 2.19 -14.49 -11.01
CA LEU A 24 0.91 -13.82 -10.83
C LEU A 24 0.29 -14.11 -9.47
N ARG A 25 0.32 -15.39 -9.04
CA ARG A 25 -0.18 -15.80 -7.73
C ARG A 25 0.61 -15.14 -6.59
N LYS A 26 1.94 -15.22 -6.63
CA LYS A 26 2.82 -14.57 -5.66
C LYS A 26 2.58 -13.06 -5.61
N THR A 27 2.43 -12.42 -6.77
CA THR A 27 2.16 -10.98 -6.86
C THR A 27 0.82 -10.64 -6.19
N ALA A 28 -0.25 -11.36 -6.49
CA ALA A 28 -1.56 -11.14 -5.88
C ALA A 28 -1.51 -11.34 -4.35
N ASP A 29 -0.89 -12.43 -3.88
CA ASP A 29 -0.81 -12.73 -2.45
C ASP A 29 0.03 -11.69 -1.70
N SER A 30 1.21 -11.34 -2.22
CA SER A 30 2.11 -10.37 -1.59
C SER A 30 1.52 -8.96 -1.57
N THR A 31 0.92 -8.51 -2.67
CA THR A 31 0.32 -7.16 -2.73
C THR A 31 -0.83 -7.00 -1.73
N LYS A 32 -1.66 -8.04 -1.58
CA LYS A 32 -2.70 -8.11 -0.55
C LYS A 32 -2.12 -8.05 0.87
N GLU A 33 -1.11 -8.86 1.15
CA GLU A 33 -0.49 -8.93 2.49
C GLU A 33 0.16 -7.59 2.87
N TYR A 34 0.87 -6.95 1.94
CA TYR A 34 1.48 -5.65 2.18
C TYR A 34 0.44 -4.54 2.33
N ALA A 35 -0.64 -4.54 1.54
CA ALA A 35 -1.73 -3.58 1.69
C ALA A 35 -2.38 -3.68 3.08
N CYS A 36 -2.66 -4.91 3.54
CA CYS A 36 -3.19 -5.17 4.89
C CYS A 36 -2.21 -4.68 5.99
N THR A 37 -0.92 -4.99 5.84
CA THR A 37 0.12 -4.58 6.81
C THR A 37 0.21 -3.06 6.91
N LEU A 38 0.19 -2.35 5.78
CA LEU A 38 0.18 -0.89 5.76
C LEU A 38 -1.10 -0.32 6.39
N ALA A 39 -2.26 -0.92 6.14
CA ALA A 39 -3.52 -0.52 6.77
C ALA A 39 -3.47 -0.66 8.30
N HIS A 40 -2.89 -1.75 8.83
CA HIS A 40 -2.65 -1.89 10.27
C HIS A 40 -1.70 -0.82 10.81
N GLY A 41 -0.63 -0.51 10.08
CA GLY A 41 0.29 0.58 10.42
C GLY A 41 -0.41 1.94 10.52
N ILE A 42 -1.24 2.28 9.52
CA ILE A 42 -2.07 3.51 9.53
C ILE A 42 -3.00 3.52 10.75
N SER A 43 -3.64 2.40 11.07
CA SER A 43 -4.49 2.29 12.27
C SER A 43 -3.70 2.55 13.55
N GLY A 44 -2.49 2.01 13.68
CA GLY A 44 -1.61 2.25 14.82
C GLY A 44 -1.22 3.72 14.95
N ILE A 45 -0.88 4.37 13.84
CA ILE A 45 -0.60 5.81 13.79
C ILE A 45 -1.83 6.62 14.20
N GLY A 46 -3.02 6.27 13.71
CA GLY A 46 -4.27 6.90 14.10
C GLY A 46 -4.54 6.82 15.60
N ASN A 47 -4.26 5.67 16.23
CA ASN A 47 -4.36 5.52 17.68
C ASN A 47 -3.37 6.42 18.43
N LEU A 48 -2.10 6.50 17.97
CA LEU A 48 -1.11 7.39 18.57
C LEU A 48 -1.55 8.85 18.48
N LEU A 49 -2.05 9.29 17.32
CA LEU A 49 -2.59 10.65 17.14
C LEU A 49 -3.75 10.94 18.09
N ALA A 50 -4.67 9.99 18.26
CA ALA A 50 -5.77 10.12 19.20
C ALA A 50 -5.29 10.25 20.66
N CYS A 51 -4.31 9.43 21.06
CA CYS A 51 -3.69 9.52 22.38
C CYS A 51 -3.01 10.89 22.59
N THR A 52 -2.23 11.36 21.61
CA THR A 52 -1.56 12.68 21.70
C THR A 52 -2.56 13.82 21.76
N ALA A 53 -3.63 13.79 20.97
CA ALA A 53 -4.68 14.81 21.04
C ALA A 53 -5.45 14.79 22.36
N SER A 54 -5.60 13.60 22.99
CA SER A 54 -6.41 13.41 24.19
C SER A 54 -5.64 13.62 25.51
N ASN A 55 -4.30 13.60 25.50
CA ASN A 55 -3.51 13.66 26.74
C ASN A 55 -3.55 15.03 27.44
N GLY A 56 -3.93 16.10 26.74
CA GLY A 56 -4.09 17.46 27.28
C GLY A 56 -2.82 18.16 27.77
N GLU A 57 -1.67 17.48 27.76
CA GLU A 57 -0.41 17.95 28.34
C GLU A 57 0.68 18.15 27.28
N THR A 58 0.77 17.24 26.30
CA THR A 58 1.83 17.25 25.28
C THR A 58 1.27 16.85 23.92
N GLY A 59 1.27 17.79 22.98
CA GLY A 59 0.80 17.59 21.60
C GLY A 59 1.92 17.29 20.61
N LEU A 60 1.55 17.00 19.36
CA LEU A 60 2.47 17.12 18.23
C LEU A 60 2.66 18.60 17.89
N SER A 61 3.89 18.98 17.51
CA SER A 61 4.13 20.30 16.92
C SER A 61 3.47 20.42 15.54
N ASP A 62 3.18 21.63 15.08
CA ASP A 62 2.58 21.87 13.75
C ASP A 62 3.36 21.20 12.62
N GLN A 63 4.71 21.22 12.71
CA GLN A 63 5.59 20.55 11.77
C GLN A 63 5.43 19.02 11.82
N ALA A 64 5.31 18.44 13.02
CA ALA A 64 5.10 17.01 13.18
C ALA A 64 3.73 16.59 12.64
N VAL A 65 2.66 17.35 12.91
CA VAL A 65 1.33 17.12 12.35
C VAL A 65 1.37 17.15 10.82
N THR A 66 2.00 18.17 10.24
CA THR A 66 2.15 18.29 8.79
C THR A 66 2.91 17.10 8.19
N SER A 67 4.00 16.67 8.83
CA SER A 67 4.81 15.54 8.37
C SER A 67 4.03 14.22 8.42
N VAL A 68 3.23 14.01 9.47
CA VAL A 68 2.34 12.84 9.57
C VAL A 68 1.27 12.88 8.48
N GLY A 69 0.70 14.06 8.17
CA GLY A 69 -0.25 14.23 7.07
C GLY A 69 0.32 13.76 5.72
N TRP A 70 1.49 14.26 5.33
CA TRP A 70 2.16 13.84 4.08
C TRP A 70 2.53 12.35 4.07
N MET A 71 2.93 11.81 5.21
CA MET A 71 3.20 10.38 5.35
C MET A 71 1.93 9.55 5.11
N LEU A 72 0.80 9.92 5.73
CA LEU A 72 -0.47 9.22 5.58
C LEU A 72 -0.98 9.27 4.13
N GLU A 73 -0.85 10.42 3.44
CA GLU A 73 -1.19 10.53 2.02
C GLU A 73 -0.33 9.61 1.15
N SER A 74 0.99 9.59 1.41
CA SER A 74 1.93 8.72 0.69
C SER A 74 1.62 7.24 0.91
N MET A 75 1.29 6.84 2.14
CA MET A 75 0.89 5.48 2.48
C MET A 75 -0.44 5.10 1.83
N GLY A 76 -1.43 6.00 1.84
CA GLY A 76 -2.72 5.79 1.19
C GLY A 76 -2.55 5.55 -0.31
N THR A 77 -1.74 6.39 -0.97
CA THR A 77 -1.41 6.23 -2.39
C THR A 77 -0.74 4.88 -2.68
N LEU A 78 0.20 4.45 -1.83
CA LEU A 78 0.85 3.15 -1.97
C LEU A 78 -0.13 1.98 -1.80
N ILE A 79 -1.03 2.05 -0.81
CA ILE A 79 -2.08 1.03 -0.62
C ILE A 79 -2.97 0.93 -1.87
N SER A 80 -3.43 2.05 -2.42
CA SER A 80 -4.23 2.06 -3.64
C SER A 80 -3.51 1.37 -4.80
N ASN A 81 -2.23 1.68 -5.01
CA ASN A 81 -1.46 1.06 -6.09
C ASN A 81 -1.19 -0.44 -5.85
N LEU A 82 -1.02 -0.86 -4.59
CA LEU A 82 -0.92 -2.29 -4.25
C LEU A 82 -2.23 -3.03 -4.59
N VAL A 83 -3.37 -2.43 -4.27
CA VAL A 83 -4.70 -3.00 -4.59
C VAL A 83 -4.91 -3.08 -6.10
N ASP A 84 -4.53 -2.05 -6.86
CA ASP A 84 -4.63 -2.07 -8.32
C ASP A 84 -3.70 -3.14 -8.94
N THR A 85 -2.48 -3.28 -8.38
CA THR A 85 -1.52 -4.32 -8.79
C THR A 85 -2.06 -5.72 -8.50
N GLN A 86 -2.67 -5.92 -7.32
CA GLN A 86 -3.33 -7.16 -6.93
C GLN A 86 -4.43 -7.51 -7.93
N ALA A 87 -5.34 -6.56 -8.20
CA ALA A 87 -6.47 -6.77 -9.11
C ALA A 87 -6.00 -7.14 -10.53
N ALA A 88 -4.96 -6.47 -11.03
CA ALA A 88 -4.37 -6.81 -12.33
C ALA A 88 -3.77 -8.23 -12.33
N ALA A 89 -3.04 -8.61 -11.28
CA ALA A 89 -2.47 -9.95 -11.16
C ALA A 89 -3.55 -11.03 -11.10
N GLU A 90 -4.61 -10.83 -10.31
CA GLU A 90 -5.74 -11.75 -10.21
C GLU A 90 -6.48 -11.90 -11.54
N TYR A 91 -6.71 -10.80 -12.25
CA TYR A 91 -7.34 -10.81 -13.57
C TYR A 91 -6.53 -11.65 -14.57
N HIS A 92 -5.23 -11.41 -14.68
CA HIS A 92 -4.37 -12.17 -15.59
C HIS A 92 -4.20 -13.63 -15.17
N LEU A 93 -4.21 -13.91 -13.86
CA LEU A 93 -4.19 -15.28 -13.35
C LEU A 93 -5.44 -16.05 -13.80
N GLN A 94 -6.63 -15.47 -13.62
CA GLN A 94 -7.89 -16.06 -14.06
C GLN A 94 -7.93 -16.27 -15.57
N ALA A 95 -7.36 -15.34 -16.35
CA ALA A 95 -7.29 -15.46 -17.80
C ALA A 95 -6.36 -16.60 -18.28
N LYS A 96 -5.34 -16.97 -17.49
CA LYS A 96 -4.38 -18.04 -17.81
C LYS A 96 -4.79 -19.42 -17.30
N LEU A 97 -5.69 -19.49 -16.31
CA LEU A 97 -6.20 -20.76 -15.82
C LEU A 97 -7.31 -21.30 -16.73
N PRO A 98 -7.34 -22.62 -17.01
CA PRO A 98 -8.42 -23.22 -17.78
C PRO A 98 -9.75 -23.00 -17.04
N ARG A 99 -10.77 -22.55 -17.77
CA ARG A 99 -12.14 -22.50 -17.23
C ARG A 99 -12.58 -23.94 -16.94
N ALA A 100 -12.97 -24.19 -15.69
CA ALA A 100 -13.58 -25.46 -15.28
C ALA A 100 -14.92 -25.68 -15.99
#